data_AF-A0A7W1F6P7-F1
#
_entry.id   AF-A0A7W1F6P7-F1
#
_cell.length_a   1.000
_cell.length_b   1.000
_cell.length_c   1.000
_cell.angle_alpha   90.00
_cell.angle_beta   90.00
_cell.angle_gamma   90.00
#
_symmetry.space_group_name_H-M   'P 1'
#
loop_
_entity.id
_entity.type
_entity.pdbx_description
1 polymer ?
#
loop_
_entity_poly.entity_id
_entity_poly.type
_entity_poly.pdbx_seq_one_letter_code
_entity_poly.pdbx_strand_id
1 'polypeptide(L)'
;MAQVAGVDADRIDRAAYIALAEQAVNAGQWLVFAGHDVNDEGGQAVVARELDVFCRWLRGRGDVWVAPVDEVGAHLSAQRSAAQ
;
A
#
# COMPACT_ATOMS: atom_id res chain seq x y z
N MET A 1 -21.37 -4.00 6.40
CA MET A 1 -19.98 -3.93 6.92
C MET A 1 -19.10 -3.46 5.78
N ALA A 2 -18.21 -2.50 6.03
CA ALA A 2 -17.12 -2.17 5.10
C ALA A 2 -15.87 -2.86 5.63
N GLN A 3 -15.23 -3.68 4.79
CA GLN A 3 -13.99 -4.38 5.11
C GLN A 3 -12.94 -4.06 4.05
N VAL A 4 -11.70 -3.87 4.48
CA VAL A 4 -10.53 -3.71 3.61
C VAL A 4 -9.56 -4.83 3.95
N ALA A 5 -9.07 -5.53 2.92
CA ALA A 5 -8.04 -6.54 3.10
C ALA A 5 -6.67 -5.85 3.07
N GLY A 6 -5.85 -6.08 4.09
CA GLY A 6 -4.46 -5.66 4.14
C GLY A 6 -3.53 -6.84 3.86
N VAL A 7 -2.36 -6.54 3.29
CA VAL A 7 -1.25 -7.47 3.15
C VAL A 7 -0.21 -7.12 4.21
N ASP A 8 0.28 -8.13 4.92
CA ASP A 8 1.34 -7.98 5.92
C ASP A 8 2.61 -7.44 5.26
N ALA A 9 3.12 -6.36 5.82
CA ALA A 9 4.30 -5.62 5.36
C ALA A 9 5.52 -5.86 6.25
N ASP A 10 5.34 -6.55 7.38
CA ASP A 10 6.42 -6.85 8.30
C ASP A 10 7.41 -7.82 7.65
N ARG A 11 8.70 -7.50 7.76
CA ARG A 11 9.83 -8.36 7.34
C ARG A 11 9.87 -8.76 5.85
N ILE A 12 8.94 -8.33 5.01
CA ILE A 12 9.03 -8.57 3.56
C ILE A 12 10.12 -7.71 2.94
N ASP A 13 10.76 -8.23 1.90
CA ASP A 13 11.81 -7.53 1.17
C ASP A 13 11.25 -6.68 0.02
N ARG A 14 12.11 -5.85 -0.59
CA ARG A 14 11.72 -5.04 -1.76
C ARG A 14 11.13 -5.85 -2.92
N ALA A 15 11.57 -7.10 -3.11
CA ALA A 15 11.15 -7.90 -4.25
C ALA A 15 9.71 -8.35 -4.05
N ALA A 16 9.35 -8.74 -2.82
CA ALA A 16 7.98 -9.01 -2.42
C ALA A 16 7.08 -7.76 -2.57
N TYR A 17 7.53 -6.59 -2.08
CA TYR A 17 6.79 -5.33 -2.27
C TYR A 17 6.47 -5.06 -3.75
N ILE A 18 7.49 -5.12 -4.61
CA ILE A 18 7.34 -4.86 -6.05
C ILE A 18 6.42 -5.92 -6.69
N ALA A 19 6.58 -7.20 -6.36
CA ALA A 19 5.75 -8.26 -6.92
C ALA A 19 4.26 -8.08 -6.56
N LEU A 20 3.96 -7.74 -5.31
CA LEU A 20 2.58 -7.47 -4.86
C LEU A 20 1.99 -6.24 -5.55
N ALA A 21 2.78 -5.17 -5.71
CA ALA A 21 2.35 -3.96 -6.41
C ALA A 21 2.04 -4.25 -7.89
N GLU A 22 2.92 -4.95 -8.60
CA GLU A 22 2.71 -5.35 -10.00
C GLU A 22 1.47 -6.25 -10.14
N GLN A 23 1.26 -7.19 -9.22
CA GLN A 23 0.05 -8.02 -9.22
C GLN A 23 -1.23 -7.18 -9.09
N ALA A 24 -1.24 -6.22 -8.15
CA ALA A 24 -2.39 -5.36 -7.93
C ALA A 24 -2.67 -4.44 -9.14
N VAL A 25 -1.62 -3.86 -9.73
CA VAL A 25 -1.72 -3.04 -10.96
C VAL A 25 -2.31 -3.86 -12.10
N ASN A 26 -1.77 -5.06 -12.37
CA ASN A 26 -2.25 -5.92 -13.44
C ASN A 26 -3.70 -6.40 -13.22
N ALA A 27 -4.13 -6.53 -11.97
CA ALA A 27 -5.49 -6.91 -11.61
C ALA A 27 -6.47 -5.72 -11.53
N GLY A 28 -5.98 -4.48 -11.59
CA GLY A 28 -6.79 -3.28 -11.35
C GLY A 28 -7.36 -3.21 -9.93
N GLN A 29 -6.62 -3.73 -8.95
CA GLN A 29 -7.05 -3.87 -7.56
C GLN A 29 -6.35 -2.86 -6.63
N TRP A 30 -7.03 -2.54 -5.53
CA TRP A 30 -6.42 -1.81 -4.42
C TRP A 30 -5.47 -2.72 -3.65
N LEU A 31 -4.30 -2.20 -3.28
CA LEU A 31 -3.33 -2.85 -2.40
C LEU A 31 -3.14 -2.00 -1.16
N VAL A 32 -3.33 -2.61 0.01
CA VAL A 32 -3.09 -1.97 1.30
C VAL A 32 -2.03 -2.76 2.03
N PHE A 33 -0.91 -2.12 2.36
CA PHE A 33 0.11 -2.69 3.22
C PHE A 33 -0.22 -2.36 4.68
N ALA A 34 -0.16 -3.37 5.55
CA ALA A 34 -0.35 -3.24 6.99
C ALA A 34 0.89 -3.77 7.70
N GLY A 35 1.47 -2.97 8.59
CA GLY A 35 2.60 -3.36 9.43
C GLY A 35 2.38 -2.89 10.86
N HIS A 36 3.09 -3.51 11.81
CA HIS A 36 2.88 -3.23 13.24
C HIS A 36 3.72 -2.03 13.72
N ASP A 37 4.99 -1.97 13.34
CA ASP A 37 5.91 -0.87 13.63
C ASP A 37 6.92 -0.72 12.48
N VAL A 38 7.81 0.27 12.56
CA VAL A 38 8.84 0.55 11.55
C VAL A 38 10.23 0.50 12.18
N ASN A 39 11.07 -0.39 11.66
CA ASN A 39 12.48 -0.54 12.02
C ASN A 39 12.73 -0.89 13.50
N ASP A 40 11.78 -1.60 14.11
CA ASP A 40 11.95 -2.22 15.42
C ASP A 40 12.67 -3.59 15.29
N GLU A 41 13.35 -3.99 16.36
CA GLU A 41 14.03 -5.29 16.46
C GLU A 41 13.05 -6.45 16.73
N GLY A 42 11.81 -6.13 17.15
CA GLY A 42 10.71 -7.07 17.21
C GLY A 42 10.43 -7.70 15.83
N GLY A 43 10.13 -9.00 15.80
CA GLY A 43 9.82 -9.72 14.56
C GLY A 43 8.59 -9.19 13.81
N GLN A 44 7.81 -8.31 14.42
CA GLN A 44 6.65 -7.62 13.84
C GLN A 44 7.01 -6.16 13.52
N ALA A 45 7.84 -5.99 12.50
CA ALA A 45 8.26 -4.66 12.07
C ALA A 45 8.54 -4.61 10.56
N VAL A 46 8.10 -3.51 9.96
CA VAL A 46 8.46 -3.13 8.60
C VAL A 46 9.93 -2.74 8.56
N VAL A 47 10.68 -3.32 7.63
CA VAL A 47 12.10 -2.99 7.45
C VAL A 47 12.19 -1.65 6.71
N ALA A 48 12.55 -0.56 7.41
CA ALA A 48 12.54 0.79 6.85
C ALA A 48 13.37 0.94 5.56
N ARG A 49 14.50 0.25 5.46
CA ARG A 49 15.33 0.25 4.24
C ARG A 49 14.59 -0.33 3.03
N GLU A 50 13.85 -1.42 3.22
CA GLU A 50 13.11 -2.04 2.11
C GLU A 50 11.89 -1.20 1.74
N LEU A 51 11.21 -0.61 2.73
CA LEU A 51 10.11 0.35 2.50
C LEU A 51 10.58 1.59 1.74
N ASP A 52 11.71 2.22 2.10
CA ASP A 52 12.25 3.38 1.41
C ASP A 52 12.62 3.06 -0.05
N VAL A 53 13.22 1.90 -0.31
CA VAL A 53 13.51 1.44 -1.68
C VAL A 53 12.21 1.28 -2.48
N PHE A 54 11.17 0.70 -1.89
CA PHE A 54 9.87 0.55 -2.53
C PHE A 54 9.20 1.91 -2.81
N CYS A 55 9.23 2.85 -1.86
CA CYS A 55 8.71 4.20 -2.07
C CYS A 55 9.43 4.94 -3.20
N ARG A 56 10.75 4.78 -3.32
CA ARG A 56 11.52 5.35 -4.44
C ARG A 56 11.15 4.73 -5.77
N TRP A 57 10.93 3.41 -5.80
CA TRP A 57 10.45 2.72 -6.99
C TRP A 57 9.06 3.23 -7.41
N LEU A 58 8.13 3.38 -6.46
CA LEU A 58 6.78 3.94 -6.70
C LEU A 58 6.84 5.38 -7.22
N ARG A 59 7.76 6.22 -6.73
CA ARG A 59 7.89 7.61 -7.20
C ARG A 59 8.22 7.71 -8.70
N GLY A 60 8.82 6.68 -9.28
CA GLY A 60 9.09 6.59 -10.72
C GLY A 60 7.88 6.17 -11.56
N ARG A 61 6.77 5.79 -10.93
CA ARG A 61 5.57 5.26 -11.59
C ARG A 61 4.49 6.33 -11.71
N GLY A 62 4.16 6.70 -12.95
CA GLY A 62 3.05 7.62 -13.22
C GLY A 62 1.67 6.95 -13.26
N ASP A 63 1.64 5.63 -13.26
CA ASP A 63 0.43 4.79 -13.38
C ASP A 63 -0.16 4.37 -12.03
N VAL A 64 0.52 4.67 -10.92
CA VAL A 64 0.10 4.27 -9.57
C VAL A 64 -0.17 5.50 -8.71
N TRP A 65 -1.37 5.57 -8.14
CA TRP A 65 -1.70 6.53 -7.09
C TRP A 65 -1.40 5.91 -5.72
N VAL A 66 -0.57 6.59 -4.94
CA VAL A 66 -0.18 6.19 -3.58
C VAL A 66 -0.70 7.23 -2.61
N ALA A 67 -1.54 6.81 -1.66
CA ALA A 67 -2.12 7.70 -0.67
C ALA A 67 -2.44 6.95 0.64
N PRO A 68 -2.56 7.67 1.77
CA PRO A 68 -3.16 7.15 2.99
C PRO A 68 -4.59 6.63 2.78
N VAL A 69 -5.00 5.63 3.57
CA VAL A 69 -6.32 4.98 3.44
C VAL A 69 -7.48 5.96 3.66
N ASP A 70 -7.30 6.96 4.54
CA ASP A 70 -8.29 8.01 4.80
C ASP A 70 -8.48 8.94 3.59
N GLU A 71 -7.40 9.31 2.89
CA GLU A 71 -7.47 10.10 1.66
C GLU A 71 -8.21 9.35 0.56
N VAL A 72 -7.88 8.07 0.35
CA VAL A 72 -8.59 7.20 -0.59
C VAL A 72 -10.07 7.09 -0.21
N GLY A 73 -10.37 6.91 1.08
CA GLY A 73 -11.74 6.85 1.59
C GLY A 73 -12.54 8.11 1.29
N ALA A 74 -11.96 9.28 1.54
CA ALA A 74 -12.56 10.58 1.25
C ALA A 74 -12.84 10.75 -0.25
N HIS A 75 -11.88 10.38 -1.09
CA HIS A 75 -12.01 10.44 -2.55
C HIS A 75 -13.17 9.57 -3.06
N LEU A 76 -13.24 8.31 -2.62
CA LEU A 76 -14.31 7.40 -2.99
C LEU A 76 -15.69 7.86 -2.48
N SER A 77 -15.73 8.47 -1.29
CA SER A 77 -16.96 9.05 -0.76
C SER A 77 -17.45 10.20 -1.64
N ALA A 78 -16.56 11.13 -2.01
CA ALA A 78 -16.89 12.26 -2.86
C ALA A 78 -17.39 11.81 -4.25
N GLN A 79 -16.73 10.82 -4.87
CA GLN A 79 -17.16 10.28 -6.16
C GLN A 79 -18.57 9.66 -6.08
N ARG A 80 -18.86 8.90 -5.02
CA ARG A 80 -20.19 8.30 -4.84
C ARG A 80 -21.28 9.34 -4.59
N SER A 81 -20.97 10.43 -3.89
CA SER A 81 -21.91 11.53 -3.68
C SER A 81 -22.20 12.31 -4.96
N ALA A 82 -21.21 12.45 -5.87
CA ALA A 82 -21.40 13.12 -7.15
C ALA A 82 -22.14 12.28 -8.20
N ALA A 83 -22.16 10.95 -8.04
CA ALA A 83 -22.87 10.02 -8.92
C ALA A 83 -24.33 9.76 -8.52
N GLN A 84 -24.79 10.34 -7.40
CA GLN A 84 -26.16 10.29 -6.89
C GLN A 84 -26.90 11.59 -7.21
#